data_AF-A0ABD1G9R9-F1
#
_entry.id   AF-A0ABD1G9R9-F1
#
_cell.length_a   1.000
_cell.length_b   1.000
_cell.length_c   1.000
_cell.angle_alpha   90.00
_cell.angle_beta   90.00
_cell.angle_gamma   90.00
#
_symmetry.space_group_name_H-M   'P 1'
#
loop_
_entity.id
_entity.type
_entity.pdbx_description
1 polymer ?
#
loop_
_entity_poly.entity_id
_entity_poly.type
_entity_poly.pdbx_seq_one_letter_code
_entity_poly.pdbx_strand_id
1 'polypeptide(L)'
;MELTCCCVLLIQDILVGLLRLRKCGKNVTCPELMGKCSIVRELHVYGTAVPVHGRDADKLQHQGYGTLLMEEAEGIATREHRSTKIAVISGVGTRHYYRKLGYELEGPYMVKYLK
;
A
#
# COMPACT_ATOMS: atom_id res chain seq x y z
N MET A 1 -3.32 -5.06 -21.79
CA MET A 1 -2.60 -3.91 -21.18
C MET A 1 -2.79 -4.01 -19.67
N GLU A 2 -2.01 -4.87 -19.01
CA GLU A 2 -2.08 -5.06 -17.56
C GLU A 2 -1.42 -3.87 -16.89
N LEU A 3 -2.20 -2.90 -16.42
CA LEU A 3 -1.70 -1.77 -15.64
C LEU A 3 -1.41 -2.25 -14.21
N THR A 4 -0.28 -2.94 -14.07
CA THR A 4 0.35 -3.23 -12.78
C THR A 4 1.39 -2.13 -12.55
N CYS A 5 1.19 -1.31 -11.53
CA CYS A 5 2.11 -0.26 -11.13
C CYS A 5 2.86 -0.71 -9.87
N CYS A 6 4.18 -0.54 -9.87
CA CYS A 6 5.04 -0.95 -8.77
C CYS A 6 5.68 0.31 -8.18
N CYS A 7 5.27 0.70 -6.97
CA CYS A 7 5.89 1.82 -6.26
C CYS A 7 7.10 1.28 -5.50
N VAL A 8 8.27 1.85 -5.76
CA VAL A 8 9.51 1.50 -5.06
C VAL A 8 10.07 2.73 -4.38
N LEU A 9 10.52 2.55 -3.14
CA LEU A 9 11.23 3.58 -2.38
C LEU A 9 12.71 3.22 -2.36
N LEU A 10 13.53 4.06 -2.99
CA LEU A 10 14.98 3.93 -3.04
C LEU A 10 15.61 5.09 -2.27
N ILE A 11 16.52 4.77 -1.34
CA ILE A 11 17.35 5.75 -0.63
C ILE A 11 18.79 5.37 -0.92
N GLN A 12 19.56 6.25 -1.58
CA GLN A 12 20.96 5.99 -1.96
C GLN A 12 21.11 4.64 -2.70
N ASP A 13 20.23 4.38 -3.67
CA ASP A 13 20.17 3.13 -4.46
C ASP A 13 19.88 1.83 -3.67
N ILE A 14 19.50 1.95 -2.40
CA ILE A 14 19.06 0.83 -1.57
C ILE A 14 17.52 0.77 -1.58
N LEU A 15 16.96 -0.42 -1.85
CA LEU A 15 15.52 -0.67 -1.78
C LEU A 15 15.04 -0.69 -0.32
N VAL A 16 14.31 0.34 0.08
CA VAL A 16 13.76 0.51 1.43
C VAL A 16 12.32 0.02 1.50
N GLY A 17 11.56 0.10 0.40
CA GLY A 17 10.20 -0.39 0.39
C GLY A 17 9.64 -0.59 -1.01
N LEU A 18 8.64 -1.46 -1.09
CA LEU A 18 7.99 -1.93 -2.30
C LEU A 18 6.49 -1.97 -2.05
N LEU A 19 5.70 -1.43 -2.97
CA LEU A 19 4.26 -1.62 -3.02
C LEU A 19 3.84 -2.04 -4.43
N ARG A 20 3.00 -3.06 -4.53
CA ARG A 20 2.45 -3.55 -5.80
C ARG A 20 0.98 -3.19 -5.92
N LEU A 21 0.69 -2.28 -6.83
CA LEU A 21 -0.65 -1.84 -7.17
C LEU A 21 -1.10 -2.48 -8.48
N ARG A 22 -2.31 -3.03 -8.50
CA ARG A 22 -2.93 -3.59 -9.69
C ARG A 22 -4.26 -2.90 -9.98
N LYS A 23 -4.44 -2.42 -11.20
CA LYS A 23 -5.76 -1.93 -11.65
C LYS A 23 -6.73 -3.10 -11.84
N CYS A 24 -7.92 -3.00 -11.26
CA CYS A 24 -9.00 -3.92 -11.59
C CYS A 24 -9.60 -3.57 -12.95
N GLY A 25 -9.73 -4.60 -13.80
CA GLY A 25 -10.46 -4.48 -15.06
C GLY A 25 -11.97 -4.54 -14.86
N LYS A 26 -12.74 -4.50 -15.95
CA LYS A 26 -14.21 -4.63 -15.91
C LYS A 26 -14.69 -6.03 -15.48
N ASN A 27 -13.81 -7.04 -15.52
CA ASN A 27 -14.15 -8.44 -15.25
C ASN A 27 -13.68 -8.85 -13.85
N VAL A 28 -14.24 -8.23 -12.79
CA VAL A 28 -14.01 -8.71 -11.42
C VAL A 28 -15.30 -9.34 -10.92
N THR A 29 -15.23 -10.62 -10.58
CA THR A 29 -16.35 -11.41 -10.07
C THR A 29 -16.65 -11.12 -8.60
N CYS A 30 -15.73 -10.48 -7.88
CA CYS A 30 -15.92 -10.09 -6.48
C CYS A 30 -16.77 -8.82 -6.38
N PRO A 31 -17.92 -8.85 -5.67
CA PRO A 31 -18.80 -7.70 -5.53
C PRO A 31 -18.13 -6.51 -4.86
N GLU A 32 -17.23 -6.74 -3.89
CA GLU A 32 -16.49 -5.70 -3.15
C GLU A 32 -15.49 -4.95 -4.04
N LEU A 33 -15.16 -5.48 -5.22
CA LEU A 33 -14.21 -4.92 -6.17
C LEU A 33 -14.88 -4.46 -7.46
N MET A 34 -16.22 -4.51 -7.54
CA MET A 34 -16.96 -4.01 -8.69
C MET A 34 -16.73 -2.51 -8.90
N GLY A 35 -16.51 -2.13 -10.16
CA GLY A 35 -16.28 -0.75 -10.59
C GLY A 35 -14.81 -0.40 -10.85
N LYS A 36 -14.49 0.89 -10.85
CA LYS A 36 -13.13 1.40 -11.06
C LYS A 36 -12.35 1.28 -9.74
N CYS A 37 -11.75 0.12 -9.51
CA CYS A 37 -10.98 -0.17 -8.30
C CYS A 37 -9.51 -0.43 -8.60
N SER A 38 -8.62 -0.08 -7.67
CA SER A 38 -7.24 -0.56 -7.66
C SER A 38 -6.97 -1.39 -6.41
N ILE A 39 -6.19 -2.46 -6.56
CA ILE A 39 -5.85 -3.38 -5.46
C ILE A 39 -4.36 -3.30 -5.16
N VAL A 40 -4.02 -3.02 -3.91
CA VAL A 40 -2.69 -3.23 -3.35
C VAL A 40 -2.57 -4.71 -2.97
N ARG A 41 -1.70 -5.42 -3.68
CA ARG A 41 -1.48 -6.85 -3.46
C ARG A 41 -0.36 -7.13 -2.48
N GLU A 42 0.58 -6.19 -2.36
CA GLU A 42 1.79 -6.36 -1.57
C GLU A 42 2.25 -4.97 -1.12
N LEU A 43 2.55 -4.84 0.17
CA LEU A 43 3.29 -3.72 0.75
C LEU A 43 4.38 -4.35 1.60
N HIS A 44 5.62 -4.06 1.27
CA HIS A 44 6.79 -4.54 1.99
C HIS A 44 7.70 -3.35 2.29
N VAL A 45 8.00 -3.14 3.56
CA VAL A 45 8.99 -2.14 3.99
C VAL A 45 10.15 -2.93 4.59
N TYR A 46 11.31 -2.81 3.97
CA TYR A 46 12.54 -3.38 4.47
C TYR A 46 13.00 -2.52 5.66
N GLY A 47 12.92 -3.07 6.87
CA GLY A 47 13.59 -2.47 8.02
C GLY A 47 15.10 -2.55 7.85
N THR A 48 15.85 -1.54 8.29
CA THR A 48 17.31 -1.62 8.24
C THR A 48 17.79 -2.70 9.21
N ALA A 49 18.61 -3.62 8.71
CA ALA A 49 19.60 -4.27 9.54
C ALA A 49 20.70 -3.22 9.85
N VAL A 50 20.42 -2.27 10.75
CA VAL A 50 21.46 -1.37 11.26
C VAL A 50 22.36 -2.19 12.20
N PRO A 51 23.70 -2.13 12.09
CA PRO A 51 24.58 -2.76 13.06
C PRO A 51 24.34 -2.17 14.46
N VAL A 52 24.16 -3.07 15.44
CA VAL A 52 23.72 -2.84 16.84
C VAL A 52 24.68 -1.99 17.70
N HIS A 53 25.58 -1.19 17.13
CA HIS A 53 26.68 -0.55 17.89
C HIS A 53 26.63 0.99 17.99
N GLY A 54 25.51 1.63 17.68
CA GLY A 54 25.30 3.06 17.96
C GLY A 54 24.21 3.25 19.02
N ARG A 55 24.58 3.57 20.25
CA ARG A 55 23.62 4.04 21.26
C ARG A 55 23.12 5.43 20.85
N ASP A 56 21.80 5.59 20.97
CA ASP A 56 20.98 6.81 20.88
C ASP A 56 20.40 7.21 19.50
N ALA A 57 19.06 7.42 19.49
CA ALA A 57 18.18 7.99 18.45
C ALA A 57 17.65 7.12 17.28
N ASP A 58 17.88 5.80 17.25
CA ASP A 58 17.46 4.93 16.11
C ASP A 58 15.99 4.42 16.15
N LYS A 59 15.22 4.78 17.19
CA LYS A 59 13.83 4.30 17.36
C LYS A 59 12.80 4.96 16.43
N LEU A 60 13.20 5.96 15.63
CA LEU A 60 12.31 6.73 14.76
C LEU A 60 12.32 6.32 13.27
N GLN A 61 13.23 5.45 12.83
CA GLN A 61 13.61 5.40 11.40
C GLN A 61 12.72 4.58 10.46
N HIS A 62 11.59 3.98 10.90
CA HIS A 62 10.75 3.17 9.98
C HIS A 62 9.23 3.36 10.06
N GLN A 63 8.71 4.24 10.93
CA GLN A 63 7.26 4.32 11.13
C GLN A 63 6.49 5.08 10.04
N GLY A 64 7.17 5.69 9.05
CA GLY A 64 6.54 6.54 8.04
C GLY A 64 6.53 6.00 6.60
N TYR A 65 7.45 5.12 6.21
CA TYR A 65 7.60 4.70 4.80
C TYR A 65 6.40 3.91 4.29
N GLY A 66 5.78 3.09 5.14
CA GLY A 66 4.56 2.38 4.79
C GLY A 66 3.41 3.34 4.49
N THR A 67 3.27 4.41 5.28
CA THR A 67 2.25 5.45 5.05
C THR A 67 2.52 6.20 3.76
N LEU A 68 3.77 6.61 3.53
CA LEU A 68 4.18 7.34 2.33
C LEU A 68 3.95 6.52 1.04
N LEU A 69 4.29 5.23 1.05
CA LEU A 69 4.02 4.34 -0.07
C LEU A 69 2.51 4.19 -0.34
N MET A 70 1.70 4.13 0.72
CA MET A 70 0.24 4.06 0.59
C MET A 70 -0.35 5.36 0.03
N GLU A 71 0.13 6.53 0.46
CA GLU A 71 -0.29 7.83 -0.07
C GLU A 71 0.03 7.97 -1.57
N GLU A 72 1.24 7.57 -1.98
CA GLU A 72 1.62 7.55 -3.40
C GLU A 72 0.76 6.55 -4.20
N ALA A 73 0.46 5.38 -3.63
CA ALA A 73 -0.42 4.40 -4.28
C ALA A 73 -1.85 4.95 -4.47
N GLU A 74 -2.37 5.69 -3.49
CA GLU A 74 -3.65 6.41 -3.60
C GLU A 74 -3.59 7.46 -4.74
N GLY A 75 -2.52 8.24 -4.81
CA GLY A 75 -2.30 9.23 -5.87
C GLY A 75 -2.27 8.63 -7.28
N ILE A 76 -1.52 7.54 -7.47
CA ILE A 76 -1.43 6.80 -8.74
C ILE A 76 -2.78 6.18 -9.10
N ALA A 77 -3.48 5.58 -8.12
CA ALA A 77 -4.80 5.00 -8.34
C ALA A 77 -5.81 6.03 -8.87
N THR A 78 -5.74 7.28 -8.39
CA THR A 78 -6.59 8.38 -8.87
C THR A 78 -6.12 8.93 -10.22
N ARG A 79 -4.85 9.30 -10.37
CA ARG A 79 -4.32 9.94 -11.59
C ARG A 79 -4.28 9.01 -12.80
N GLU A 80 -3.70 7.82 -12.64
CA GLU A 80 -3.45 6.90 -13.76
C GLU A 80 -4.60 5.92 -13.95
N HIS A 81 -5.02 5.28 -12.85
CA HIS A 81 -6.04 4.24 -12.96
C HIS A 81 -7.46 4.82 -13.03
N ARG A 82 -7.66 6.08 -12.59
CA ARG A 82 -8.97 6.72 -12.43
C ARG A 82 -9.92 5.87 -11.59
N SER A 83 -9.39 5.30 -10.51
CA SER A 83 -10.14 4.46 -9.57
C SER A 83 -10.90 5.31 -8.57
N THR A 84 -12.11 4.90 -8.21
CA THR A 84 -12.92 5.54 -7.17
C THR A 84 -12.69 4.91 -5.79
N LYS A 85 -12.05 3.74 -5.75
CA LYS A 85 -11.71 3.03 -4.51
C LYS A 85 -10.39 2.28 -4.63
N ILE A 86 -9.70 2.16 -3.51
CA ILE A 86 -8.50 1.34 -3.35
C ILE A 86 -8.77 0.26 -2.32
N ALA A 87 -8.36 -0.97 -2.62
CA ALA A 87 -8.50 -2.12 -1.75
C ALA A 87 -7.12 -2.71 -1.44
N VAL A 88 -6.91 -3.19 -0.22
CA VAL A 88 -5.64 -3.74 0.25
C VAL A 88 -5.87 -5.16 0.74
N ILE A 89 -5.04 -6.09 0.25
CA ILE A 89 -4.97 -7.44 0.78
C ILE A 89 -4.19 -7.39 2.09
N SER A 90 -4.87 -7.63 3.21
CA SER A 90 -4.24 -7.59 4.53
C SER A 90 -4.55 -8.85 5.33
N GLY A 91 -3.53 -9.37 6.00
CA GLY A 91 -3.68 -10.44 6.99
C GLY A 91 -4.40 -9.92 8.24
N VAL A 92 -5.03 -10.81 9.00
CA VAL A 92 -5.83 -10.44 10.19
C VAL A 92 -5.04 -9.55 11.17
N GLY A 93 -3.75 -9.84 11.39
CA GLY A 93 -2.90 -9.08 12.30
C GLY A 93 -2.50 -7.68 11.83
N THR A 94 -2.56 -7.37 10.52
CA THR A 94 -2.16 -6.07 9.98
C THR A 94 -3.33 -5.11 9.73
N ARG A 95 -4.57 -5.57 9.92
CA ARG A 95 -5.80 -4.75 9.75
C ARG A 95 -5.80 -3.50 10.62
N HIS A 96 -5.29 -3.57 11.84
CA HIS A 96 -5.23 -2.43 12.76
C HIS A 96 -4.35 -1.29 12.22
N TYR A 97 -3.30 -1.60 11.46
CA TYR A 97 -2.46 -0.59 10.82
C TYR A 97 -3.26 0.20 9.77
N TYR A 98 -3.95 -0.49 8.87
CA TYR A 98 -4.77 0.15 7.83
C TYR A 98 -5.97 0.91 8.41
N ARG A 99 -6.56 0.44 9.51
CA ARG A 99 -7.62 1.18 10.22
C ARG A 99 -7.16 2.56 10.70
N LYS A 100 -5.91 2.70 11.15
CA LYS A 100 -5.35 4.01 11.54
C LYS A 100 -5.20 4.96 10.34
N LEU A 101 -5.03 4.41 9.14
CA LEU A 101 -4.96 5.17 7.87
C LEU A 101 -6.34 5.51 7.28
N GLY A 102 -7.44 5.15 7.99
CA GLY A 102 -8.81 5.41 7.53
C GLY A 102 -9.36 4.38 6.55
N TYR A 103 -8.77 3.17 6.51
CA TYR A 103 -9.35 2.07 5.75
C TYR A 103 -10.40 1.33 6.59
N GLU A 104 -11.46 0.90 5.92
CA GLU A 104 -12.55 0.12 6.49
C GLU A 104 -12.45 -1.34 6.01
N LEU A 105 -13.00 -2.26 6.80
CA LEU A 105 -12.98 -3.68 6.43
C LEU A 105 -14.21 -3.99 5.57
N GLU A 106 -13.99 -4.40 4.33
CA GLU A 106 -15.05 -4.84 3.40
C GLU A 106 -14.71 -6.25 2.91
N GLY A 107 -15.42 -7.25 3.44
CA GLY A 107 -15.13 -8.66 3.17
C GLY A 107 -13.70 -9.05 3.63
N PRO A 108 -12.88 -9.66 2.76
CA PRO A 108 -11.49 -10.00 3.09
C PRO A 108 -10.50 -8.84 2.88
N TYR A 109 -10.95 -7.69 2.37
CA TYR A 109 -10.08 -6.56 2.00
C TYR A 109 -10.24 -5.36 2.93
N MET A 110 -9.18 -4.57 3.06
CA MET A 110 -9.26 -3.23 3.66
C MET A 110 -9.47 -2.22 2.53
N VAL A 111 -10.57 -1.48 2.56
CA VAL A 111 -10.99 -0.58 1.48
C VAL A 111 -10.99 0.86 1.95
N LYS A 112 -10.61 1.76 1.05
CA LYS A 112 -10.73 3.20 1.22
C LYS A 112 -11.27 3.82 -0.06
N TYR A 113 -12.23 4.72 0.07
CA TYR A 113 -12.76 5.47 -1.07
C TYR A 113 -11.84 6.65 -1.39
N LEU A 114 -11.48 6.77 -2.66
CA LEU A 114 -10.66 7.86 -3.17
C LEU A 114 -11.60 8.99 -3.61
N LYS A 115 -11.29 10.23 -3.22
CA LYS A 115 -12.03 11.44 -3.64
C LYS A 115 -11.53 11.93 -4.99
#